data_AF-A0A6C9EFG2-F1
#
_entry.id   AF-A0A6C9EFG2-F1
#
_cell.length_a   1.000
_cell.length_b   1.000
_cell.length_c   1.000
_cell.angle_alpha   90.00
_cell.angle_beta   90.00
_cell.angle_gamma   90.00
#
_symmetry.space_group_name_H-M   'P 1'
#
loop_
_entity.id
_entity.type
_entity.pdbx_description
1 polymer ?
#
loop_
_entity_poly.entity_id
_entity_poly.type
_entity_poly.pdbx_seq_one_letter_code
_entity_poly.pdbx_strand_id
1 'polypeptide(L)'
;ALTIAVVTRPFSFEGPQRSASAEYGIDNLRKEVDALIVIPNDRLLELSDRSIGIIEAFKTADTALLAGVQGITDLISMNSYIHVDFNDVNSILRGAGTALFGIGSARGEDRATQAAEIAISSPLLEESIEGAHGALINIAGPTDLKLQEASAATELVRKAIHTEAQSIWGLALDDAYGDEVRVTVIAAGFDPVAAQDDDTQSTVTPVVPTAADPATPVAQPAPAPAPAAQPAATAQPAFTPAISDSASLPFDDPTSAHPNIAVNDPAGDLDIPDFLR
;
A
#
# COMPACT_ATOMS: atom_id res chain seq x y z
N ALA A 1 -17.68 18.91 -3.62
CA ALA A 1 -17.20 17.88 -4.56
C ALA A 1 -16.83 16.66 -3.74
N LEU A 2 -16.91 15.46 -4.30
CA LEU A 2 -16.35 14.25 -3.69
C LEU A 2 -14.87 14.18 -4.08
N THR A 3 -13.98 14.16 -3.09
CA THR A 3 -12.53 14.16 -3.30
C THR A 3 -11.95 12.81 -2.87
N ILE A 4 -11.43 12.06 -3.83
CA ILE A 4 -10.83 10.75 -3.59
C ILE A 4 -9.35 10.84 -3.94
N ALA A 5 -8.48 10.39 -3.04
CA ALA A 5 -7.06 10.24 -3.30
C ALA A 5 -6.70 8.77 -3.46
N VAL A 6 -5.89 8.46 -4.48
CA VAL A 6 -5.29 7.15 -4.71
C VAL A 6 -3.78 7.34 -4.68
N VAL A 7 -3.11 6.72 -3.72
CA VAL A 7 -1.66 6.91 -3.49
C VAL A 7 -0.98 5.57 -3.22
N THR A 8 0.33 5.50 -3.43
CA THR A 8 1.14 4.33 -3.10
C THR A 8 2.00 4.55 -1.87
N ARG A 9 2.20 3.50 -1.06
CA ARG A 9 3.35 3.42 -0.15
C ARG A 9 4.58 2.92 -0.91
N PRO A 10 5.78 3.46 -0.62
CA PRO A 10 7.00 3.07 -1.32
C PRO A 10 7.35 1.62 -1.04
N PHE A 11 8.19 1.02 -1.89
CA PHE A 11 8.72 -0.32 -1.63
C PHE A 11 9.65 -0.31 -0.40
N SER A 12 9.68 -1.40 0.35
CA SER A 12 10.57 -1.57 1.50
C SER A 12 12.05 -1.36 1.15
N PHE A 13 12.48 -1.71 -0.07
CA PHE A 13 13.86 -1.53 -0.51
C PHE A 13 14.25 -0.06 -0.73
N GLU A 14 13.29 0.86 -0.85
CA GLU A 14 13.56 2.30 -1.02
C GLU A 14 14.06 2.97 0.27
N GLY A 15 13.94 2.28 1.41
CA GLY A 15 14.53 2.66 2.68
C GLY A 15 13.58 3.42 3.62
N PRO A 16 13.87 3.38 4.95
CA PRO A 16 12.95 3.80 6.00
C PRO A 16 12.61 5.30 5.97
N GLN A 17 13.51 6.13 5.46
CA GLN A 17 13.27 7.58 5.34
C GLN A 17 12.14 7.89 4.36
N ARG A 18 12.06 7.16 3.23
CA ARG A 18 10.98 7.30 2.25
C ARG A 18 9.67 6.81 2.84
N SER A 19 9.67 5.66 3.52
CA SER A 19 8.48 5.13 4.21
C SER A 19 7.94 6.11 5.26
N ALA A 20 8.80 6.68 6.10
CA ALA A 20 8.38 7.66 7.12
C ALA A 20 7.81 8.95 6.48
N SER A 21 8.40 9.40 5.37
CA SER A 21 7.89 10.57 4.64
C SER A 21 6.53 10.29 3.99
N ALA A 22 6.34 9.08 3.44
CA ALA A 22 5.08 8.66 2.84
C ALA A 22 3.96 8.57 3.89
N GLU A 23 4.22 7.98 5.06
CA GLU A 23 3.22 7.86 6.12
C GLU A 23 2.76 9.23 6.63
N TYR A 24 3.72 10.16 6.84
CA TYR A 24 3.40 11.54 7.19
C TYR A 24 2.54 12.24 6.12
N GLY A 25 2.82 11.98 4.84
CA GLY A 25 2.02 12.49 3.73
C GLY A 25 0.60 11.93 3.70
N ILE A 26 0.47 10.60 3.88
CA ILE A 26 -0.80 9.88 3.94
C ILE A 26 -1.67 10.40 5.09
N ASP A 27 -1.09 10.59 6.27
CA ASP A 27 -1.81 11.09 7.45
C ASP A 27 -2.35 12.51 7.28
N ASN A 28 -1.61 13.37 6.59
CA ASN A 28 -2.08 14.72 6.27
C ASN A 28 -3.14 14.68 5.18
N LEU A 29 -2.94 13.86 4.14
CA LEU A 29 -3.89 13.74 3.04
C LEU A 29 -5.25 13.21 3.50
N ARG A 30 -5.25 12.24 4.45
CA ARG A 30 -6.47 11.68 5.04
C ARG A 30 -7.40 12.74 5.65
N LYS A 31 -6.86 13.88 6.10
CA LYS A 31 -7.64 14.98 6.69
C LYS A 31 -8.31 15.89 5.65
N GLU A 32 -7.84 15.85 4.41
CA GLU A 32 -8.23 16.76 3.34
C GLU A 32 -9.10 16.09 2.26
N VAL A 33 -9.25 14.76 2.30
CA VAL A 33 -10.00 13.96 1.32
C VAL A 33 -11.18 13.24 1.97
N ASP A 34 -12.19 12.94 1.17
CA ASP A 34 -13.35 12.16 1.62
C ASP A 34 -13.00 10.67 1.77
N ALA A 35 -12.22 10.14 0.82
CA ALA A 35 -11.70 8.78 0.82
C ALA A 35 -10.25 8.73 0.34
N LEU A 36 -9.45 7.86 0.97
CA LEU A 36 -8.04 7.64 0.67
C LEU A 36 -7.80 6.14 0.43
N ILE A 37 -7.45 5.80 -0.80
CA ILE A 37 -7.02 4.45 -1.19
C ILE A 37 -5.50 4.43 -1.14
N VAL A 38 -4.96 3.58 -0.27
CA VAL A 38 -3.52 3.39 -0.11
C VAL A 38 -3.13 2.06 -0.73
N ILE A 39 -2.23 2.09 -1.71
CA ILE A 39 -1.73 0.90 -2.39
C ILE A 39 -0.31 0.58 -1.87
N PRO A 40 -0.11 -0.52 -1.15
CA PRO A 40 1.23 -0.95 -0.73
C PRO A 40 2.03 -1.53 -1.90
N ASN A 41 3.08 -0.84 -2.33
CA ASN A 41 3.90 -1.34 -3.43
C ASN A 41 4.53 -2.72 -3.14
N ASP A 42 4.83 -3.03 -1.87
CA ASP A 42 5.37 -4.34 -1.50
C ASP A 42 4.42 -5.51 -1.85
N ARG A 43 3.10 -5.29 -1.83
CA ARG A 43 2.11 -6.33 -2.20
C ARG A 43 2.09 -6.63 -3.69
N LEU A 44 2.53 -5.68 -4.50
CA LEU A 44 2.68 -5.89 -5.94
C LEU A 44 3.81 -6.87 -6.26
N LEU A 45 4.80 -6.99 -5.37
CA LEU A 45 5.87 -7.99 -5.48
C LEU A 45 5.36 -9.40 -5.18
N GLU A 46 4.32 -9.56 -4.36
CA GLU A 46 3.71 -10.85 -4.06
C GLU A 46 2.88 -11.39 -5.23
N LEU A 47 2.33 -10.46 -6.03
CA LEU A 47 1.58 -10.75 -7.25
C LEU A 47 2.48 -10.97 -8.48
N SER A 48 3.77 -10.65 -8.38
CA SER A 48 4.73 -10.68 -9.47
C SER A 48 5.73 -11.84 -9.32
N ASP A 49 6.30 -12.30 -10.44
CA ASP A 49 7.35 -13.32 -10.41
C ASP A 49 8.61 -12.80 -9.70
N ARG A 50 9.30 -13.69 -8.96
CA ARG A 50 10.51 -13.39 -8.18
C ARG A 50 11.69 -12.82 -8.99
N SER A 51 11.59 -12.77 -10.32
CA SER A 51 12.60 -12.25 -11.24
C SER A 51 12.24 -10.88 -11.85
N ILE A 52 11.19 -10.22 -11.37
CA ILE A 52 10.77 -8.92 -11.90
C ILE A 52 11.88 -7.86 -11.76
N GLY A 53 12.16 -7.12 -12.84
CA GLY A 53 13.12 -6.02 -12.82
C GLY A 53 12.55 -4.79 -12.13
N ILE A 54 13.42 -3.89 -11.63
CA ILE A 54 12.98 -2.69 -10.89
C ILE A 54 12.00 -1.80 -11.70
N ILE A 55 12.25 -1.64 -13.01
CA ILE A 55 11.39 -0.86 -13.91
C ILE A 55 10.01 -1.50 -14.02
N GLU A 56 9.96 -2.82 -14.07
CA GLU A 56 8.72 -3.57 -14.21
C GLU A 56 7.92 -3.54 -12.89
N ALA A 57 8.59 -3.62 -11.74
CA ALA A 57 7.95 -3.45 -10.43
C ALA A 57 7.25 -2.09 -10.29
N PHE A 58 7.89 -0.99 -10.71
CA PHE A 58 7.25 0.33 -10.73
C PHE A 58 6.07 0.41 -11.72
N LYS A 59 6.16 -0.24 -12.89
CA LYS A 59 5.02 -0.34 -13.81
C LYS A 59 3.84 -1.11 -13.20
N THR A 60 4.10 -2.12 -12.37
CA THR A 60 3.04 -2.81 -11.63
C THR A 60 2.34 -1.85 -10.66
N ALA A 61 3.09 -0.92 -10.02
CA ALA A 61 2.51 0.13 -9.18
C ALA A 61 1.64 1.10 -9.97
N ASP A 62 2.12 1.55 -11.14
CA ASP A 62 1.33 2.39 -12.05
C ASP A 62 0.05 1.68 -12.50
N THR A 63 0.14 0.38 -12.77
CA THR A 63 -1.02 -0.44 -13.15
C THR A 63 -2.03 -0.56 -12.01
N ALA A 64 -1.56 -0.72 -10.76
CA ALA A 64 -2.43 -0.75 -9.59
C ALA A 64 -3.12 0.60 -9.34
N LEU A 65 -2.40 1.71 -9.49
CA LEU A 65 -2.96 3.07 -9.42
C LEU A 65 -4.04 3.29 -10.49
N LEU A 66 -3.73 2.91 -11.74
CA LEU A 66 -4.68 2.99 -12.84
C LEU A 66 -5.93 2.17 -12.54
N ALA A 67 -5.77 0.94 -12.05
CA ALA A 67 -6.88 0.07 -11.75
C ALA A 67 -7.73 0.59 -10.58
N GLY A 68 -7.12 1.21 -9.57
CA GLY A 68 -7.82 1.88 -8.47
C GLY A 68 -8.70 3.04 -8.94
N VAL A 69 -8.18 3.89 -9.83
CA VAL A 69 -8.96 4.99 -10.43
C VAL A 69 -10.04 4.44 -11.37
N GLN A 70 -9.68 3.50 -12.24
CA GLN A 70 -10.61 2.87 -13.19
C GLN A 70 -11.77 2.18 -12.47
N GLY A 71 -11.53 1.45 -11.38
CA GLY A 71 -12.58 0.77 -10.63
C GLY A 71 -13.70 1.70 -10.15
N ILE A 72 -13.34 2.92 -9.73
CA ILE A 72 -14.31 3.95 -9.33
C ILE A 72 -14.97 4.58 -10.56
N THR A 73 -14.18 4.95 -11.57
CA THR A 73 -14.73 5.62 -12.75
C THR A 73 -15.61 4.72 -13.59
N ASP A 74 -15.31 3.42 -13.67
CA ASP A 74 -16.07 2.44 -14.44
C ASP A 74 -17.44 2.18 -13.79
N LEU A 75 -17.51 2.23 -12.46
CA LEU A 75 -18.77 2.14 -11.72
C LEU A 75 -19.72 3.31 -12.04
N ILE A 76 -19.16 4.52 -12.24
CA ILE A 76 -19.90 5.77 -12.41
C ILE A 76 -20.15 6.13 -13.89
N SER A 77 -19.20 5.87 -14.78
CA SER A 77 -19.11 6.57 -16.08
C SER A 77 -19.19 5.70 -17.32
N MET A 78 -19.15 4.36 -17.23
CA MET A 78 -19.13 3.52 -18.43
C MET A 78 -20.25 2.50 -18.47
N ASN A 79 -20.96 2.47 -19.61
CA ASN A 79 -21.77 1.40 -20.23
C ASN A 79 -22.25 0.24 -19.32
N SER A 80 -22.72 0.57 -18.12
CA SER A 80 -23.16 -0.42 -17.16
C SER A 80 -24.59 -0.80 -17.46
N TYR A 81 -24.84 -2.11 -17.51
CA TYR A 81 -26.17 -2.67 -17.62
C TYR A 81 -26.97 -2.40 -16.33
N ILE A 82 -26.29 -2.42 -15.18
CA ILE A 82 -26.82 -1.95 -13.89
C ILE A 82 -25.94 -0.81 -13.42
N HIS A 83 -26.51 0.39 -13.50
CA HIS A 83 -25.83 1.62 -13.15
C HIS A 83 -25.90 1.90 -11.66
N VAL A 84 -24.77 2.34 -11.11
CA VAL A 84 -24.69 2.92 -9.77
C VAL A 84 -24.63 4.42 -9.94
N ASP A 85 -25.53 5.15 -9.27
CA ASP A 85 -25.55 6.60 -9.41
C ASP A 85 -24.47 7.27 -8.55
N PHE A 86 -24.24 8.57 -8.79
CA PHE A 86 -23.24 9.31 -8.03
C PHE A 86 -23.61 9.49 -6.55
N ASN A 87 -24.91 9.50 -6.20
CA ASN A 87 -25.35 9.64 -4.81
C ASN A 87 -25.04 8.38 -4.00
N ASP A 88 -25.20 7.22 -4.61
CA ASP A 88 -24.85 5.91 -4.07
C ASP A 88 -23.35 5.84 -3.75
N VAL A 89 -22.49 6.21 -4.71
CA VAL A 89 -21.04 6.28 -4.48
C VAL A 89 -20.68 7.31 -3.41
N ASN A 90 -21.30 8.48 -3.47
CA ASN A 90 -21.09 9.54 -2.49
C ASN A 90 -21.58 9.12 -1.09
N SER A 91 -22.59 8.26 -0.95
CA SER A 91 -23.06 7.79 0.35
C SER A 91 -22.05 6.86 1.04
N ILE A 92 -21.26 6.12 0.27
CA ILE A 92 -20.26 5.17 0.79
C ILE A 92 -18.90 5.83 1.00
N LEU A 93 -18.45 6.67 0.05
CA LEU A 93 -17.09 7.22 0.08
C LEU A 93 -16.97 8.54 0.83
N ARG A 94 -18.07 9.25 1.09
CA ARG A 94 -17.99 10.57 1.72
C ARG A 94 -17.61 10.47 3.20
N GLY A 95 -16.44 11.00 3.55
CA GLY A 95 -15.92 10.95 4.92
C GLY A 95 -15.58 9.54 5.39
N ALA A 96 -15.36 8.61 4.46
CA ALA A 96 -15.04 7.22 4.77
C ALA A 96 -13.61 7.04 5.32
N GLY A 97 -12.74 8.03 5.11
CA GLY A 97 -11.35 7.97 5.55
C GLY A 97 -10.55 7.00 4.70
N THR A 98 -10.03 5.93 5.29
CA THR A 98 -9.28 4.91 4.54
C THR A 98 -10.23 3.99 3.79
N ALA A 99 -9.90 3.68 2.54
CA ALA A 99 -10.58 2.70 1.71
C ALA A 99 -9.58 1.65 1.20
N LEU A 100 -10.05 0.42 1.08
CA LEU A 100 -9.30 -0.71 0.56
C LEU A 100 -9.83 -1.10 -0.82
N PHE A 101 -8.93 -1.64 -1.64
CA PHE A 101 -9.21 -1.95 -3.03
C PHE A 101 -8.79 -3.39 -3.34
N GLY A 102 -9.70 -4.15 -3.94
CA GLY A 102 -9.47 -5.53 -4.36
C GLY A 102 -9.94 -5.77 -5.79
N ILE A 103 -9.15 -6.52 -6.56
CA ILE A 103 -9.53 -6.95 -7.91
C ILE A 103 -9.33 -8.45 -8.01
N GLY A 104 -10.29 -9.13 -8.64
CA GLY A 104 -10.15 -10.50 -9.08
C GLY A 104 -10.69 -10.69 -10.48
N SER A 105 -10.10 -11.62 -11.21
CA SER A 105 -10.54 -12.03 -12.55
C SER A 105 -10.47 -13.54 -12.66
N ALA A 106 -11.49 -14.16 -13.23
CA ALA A 106 -11.51 -15.60 -13.47
C ALA A 106 -12.26 -15.93 -14.76
N ARG A 107 -12.04 -17.15 -15.26
CA ARG A 107 -12.61 -17.70 -16.49
C ARG A 107 -13.15 -19.11 -16.23
N GLY A 108 -14.04 -19.58 -17.08
CA GLY A 108 -14.61 -20.93 -17.01
C GLY A 108 -15.84 -21.05 -16.11
N GLU A 109 -16.02 -22.23 -15.51
CA GLU A 109 -17.13 -22.51 -14.59
C GLU A 109 -16.92 -21.78 -13.25
N ASP A 110 -17.99 -21.27 -12.64
CA ASP A 110 -17.94 -20.48 -11.41
C ASP A 110 -17.04 -19.24 -11.44
N ARG A 111 -16.73 -18.73 -12.64
CA ARG A 111 -15.86 -17.55 -12.86
C ARG A 111 -16.23 -16.33 -12.03
N ALA A 112 -17.53 -16.03 -11.84
CA ALA A 112 -17.93 -14.88 -11.04
C ALA A 112 -17.62 -15.07 -9.54
N THR A 113 -17.87 -16.27 -9.01
CA THR A 113 -17.58 -16.61 -7.60
C THR A 113 -16.08 -16.63 -7.35
N GLN A 114 -15.30 -17.24 -8.25
CA GLN A 114 -13.85 -17.27 -8.15
C GLN A 114 -13.24 -15.86 -8.25
N ALA A 115 -13.72 -15.03 -9.19
CA ALA A 115 -13.27 -13.65 -9.31
C ALA A 115 -13.57 -12.84 -8.04
N ALA A 116 -14.75 -13.04 -7.43
CA ALA A 116 -15.09 -12.41 -6.16
C ALA A 116 -14.19 -12.89 -5.01
N GLU A 117 -13.89 -14.19 -4.93
CA GLU A 117 -12.98 -14.76 -3.93
C GLU A 117 -11.56 -14.18 -4.04
N ILE A 118 -11.04 -14.07 -5.27
CA ILE A 118 -9.74 -13.42 -5.54
C ILE A 118 -9.79 -11.94 -5.15
N ALA A 119 -10.90 -11.25 -5.43
CA ALA A 119 -11.04 -9.83 -5.10
C ALA A 119 -11.02 -9.59 -3.58
N ILE A 120 -11.74 -10.40 -2.78
CA ILE A 120 -11.77 -10.25 -1.31
C ILE A 120 -10.50 -10.73 -0.61
N SER A 121 -9.70 -11.56 -1.27
CA SER A 121 -8.41 -12.05 -0.76
C SER A 121 -7.22 -11.37 -1.43
N SER A 122 -7.48 -10.29 -2.18
CA SER A 122 -6.45 -9.58 -2.93
C SER A 122 -5.38 -9.03 -1.99
N PRO A 123 -4.07 -9.19 -2.31
CA PRO A 123 -2.98 -8.63 -1.52
C PRO A 123 -3.03 -7.10 -1.35
N LEU A 124 -3.79 -6.41 -2.20
CA LEU A 124 -4.01 -4.97 -2.13
C LEU A 124 -4.90 -4.56 -0.94
N LEU A 125 -5.62 -5.51 -0.34
CA LEU A 125 -6.35 -5.37 0.90
C LEU A 125 -5.36 -5.56 2.06
N GLU A 126 -4.72 -4.48 2.50
CA GLU A 126 -3.76 -4.52 3.62
C GLU A 126 -4.37 -5.09 4.91
N GLU A 127 -5.66 -4.85 5.10
CA GLU A 127 -6.47 -5.34 6.21
C GLU A 127 -7.67 -6.15 5.69
N SER A 128 -8.25 -6.97 6.57
CA SER A 128 -9.47 -7.71 6.26
C SER A 128 -10.61 -6.74 5.92
N ILE A 129 -11.38 -7.05 4.89
CA ILE A 129 -12.57 -6.27 4.51
C ILE A 129 -13.74 -6.40 5.50
N GLU A 130 -13.63 -7.29 6.49
CA GLU A 130 -14.64 -7.54 7.52
C GLU A 130 -15.05 -6.29 8.31
N GLY A 131 -14.13 -5.35 8.49
CA GLY A 131 -14.37 -4.11 9.24
C GLY A 131 -15.03 -2.98 8.44
N ALA A 132 -15.34 -3.19 7.16
CA ALA A 132 -15.89 -2.15 6.30
C ALA A 132 -17.40 -1.96 6.51
N HIS A 133 -17.83 -0.73 6.79
CA HIS A 133 -19.25 -0.34 6.88
C HIS A 133 -19.88 0.02 5.53
N GLY A 134 -19.07 0.13 4.46
CA GLY A 134 -19.55 0.36 3.10
C GLY A 134 -18.72 -0.39 2.05
N ALA A 135 -19.38 -0.92 1.03
CA ALA A 135 -18.72 -1.60 -0.08
C ALA A 135 -19.34 -1.29 -1.44
N LEU A 136 -18.50 -0.95 -2.41
CA LEU A 136 -18.84 -0.86 -3.82
C LEU A 136 -18.32 -2.11 -4.55
N ILE A 137 -19.19 -2.76 -5.30
CA ILE A 137 -18.87 -3.98 -6.05
C ILE A 137 -19.13 -3.71 -7.52
N ASN A 138 -18.11 -3.76 -8.37
CA ASN A 138 -18.29 -3.73 -9.82
C ASN A 138 -18.07 -5.13 -10.39
N ILE A 139 -19.05 -5.64 -11.13
CA ILE A 139 -18.93 -6.90 -11.87
C ILE A 139 -18.88 -6.55 -13.35
N ALA A 140 -17.80 -6.92 -14.01
CA ALA A 140 -17.63 -6.71 -15.45
C ALA A 140 -17.40 -8.05 -16.16
N GLY A 141 -18.08 -8.29 -17.27
CA GLY A 141 -17.94 -9.54 -18.01
C GLY A 141 -18.69 -9.56 -19.34
N PRO A 142 -18.68 -10.70 -20.04
CA PRO A 142 -19.40 -10.88 -21.30
C PRO A 142 -20.91 -10.79 -21.15
N THR A 143 -21.62 -10.53 -22.25
CA THR A 143 -23.09 -10.45 -22.28
C THR A 143 -23.78 -11.78 -21.95
N ASP A 144 -23.05 -12.90 -21.90
CA ASP A 144 -23.55 -14.22 -21.50
C ASP A 144 -23.56 -14.46 -19.97
N LEU A 145 -23.10 -13.48 -19.18
CA LEU A 145 -23.07 -13.57 -17.73
C LEU A 145 -24.48 -13.76 -17.16
N LYS A 146 -24.67 -14.83 -16.38
CA LYS A 146 -25.98 -15.16 -15.80
C LYS A 146 -26.22 -14.41 -14.50
N LEU A 147 -27.50 -14.17 -14.21
CA LEU A 147 -27.93 -13.56 -12.95
C LEU A 147 -27.46 -14.35 -11.73
N GLN A 148 -27.48 -15.69 -11.78
CA GLN A 148 -27.01 -16.53 -10.68
C GLN A 148 -25.52 -16.36 -10.41
N GLU A 149 -24.70 -16.16 -11.46
CA GLU A 149 -23.26 -15.92 -11.32
C GLU A 149 -23.00 -14.57 -10.62
N ALA A 150 -23.66 -13.51 -11.08
CA ALA A 150 -23.55 -12.17 -10.47
C ALA A 150 -24.08 -12.15 -9.02
N SER A 151 -25.19 -12.84 -8.77
CA SER A 151 -25.77 -12.96 -7.42
C SER A 151 -24.84 -13.71 -6.46
N ALA A 152 -24.19 -14.80 -6.90
CA ALA A 152 -23.27 -15.56 -6.07
C ALA A 152 -22.02 -14.73 -5.71
N ALA A 153 -21.45 -14.00 -6.67
CA ALA A 153 -20.34 -13.09 -6.45
C ALA A 153 -20.68 -11.98 -5.43
N THR A 154 -21.84 -11.34 -5.58
CA THR A 154 -22.29 -10.27 -4.69
C THR A 154 -22.53 -10.78 -3.27
N GLU A 155 -23.18 -11.93 -3.12
CA GLU A 155 -23.42 -12.56 -1.81
C GLU A 155 -22.12 -12.99 -1.12
N LEU A 156 -21.10 -13.41 -1.88
CA LEU A 156 -19.79 -13.75 -1.32
C LEU A 156 -19.12 -12.51 -0.71
N VAL A 157 -19.09 -11.39 -1.43
CA VAL A 157 -18.52 -10.14 -0.91
C VAL A 157 -19.32 -9.62 0.29
N ARG A 158 -20.66 -9.68 0.21
CA ARG A 158 -21.53 -9.25 1.32
C ARG A 158 -21.28 -10.03 2.62
N LYS A 159 -20.95 -11.32 2.53
CA LYS A 159 -20.61 -12.16 3.70
C LYS A 159 -19.24 -11.84 4.29
N ALA A 160 -18.36 -11.22 3.50
CA ALA A 160 -17.00 -10.90 3.91
C ALA A 160 -16.87 -9.50 4.53
N ILE A 161 -17.90 -8.65 4.42
CA ILE A 161 -17.96 -7.31 5.04
C ILE A 161 -18.86 -7.31 6.29
N HIS A 162 -18.92 -6.19 7.00
CA HIS A 162 -19.74 -6.05 8.20
C HIS A 162 -21.24 -6.32 7.90
N THR A 163 -21.97 -6.97 8.83
CA THR A 163 -23.37 -7.41 8.59
C THR A 163 -24.33 -6.25 8.33
N GLU A 164 -24.08 -5.10 8.95
CA GLU A 164 -24.87 -3.87 8.77
C GLU A 164 -24.27 -2.95 7.69
N ALA A 165 -23.27 -3.41 6.93
CA ALA A 165 -22.63 -2.60 5.91
C ALA A 165 -23.56 -2.32 4.73
N GLN A 166 -23.49 -1.11 4.20
CA GLN A 166 -24.16 -0.76 2.95
C GLN A 166 -23.36 -1.34 1.78
N SER A 167 -23.99 -2.21 0.99
CA SER A 167 -23.39 -2.77 -0.22
C SER A 167 -24.12 -2.28 -1.45
N ILE A 168 -23.37 -1.68 -2.38
CA ILE A 168 -23.86 -1.21 -3.67
C ILE A 168 -23.10 -1.94 -4.74
N TRP A 169 -23.80 -2.43 -5.76
CA TRP A 169 -23.19 -3.20 -6.82
C TRP A 169 -23.63 -2.73 -8.21
N GLY A 170 -22.69 -2.72 -9.14
CA GLY A 170 -22.88 -2.42 -10.55
C GLY A 170 -22.56 -3.62 -11.43
N LEU A 171 -23.11 -3.60 -12.65
CA LEU A 171 -22.85 -4.62 -13.65
C LEU A 171 -22.51 -3.97 -14.99
N ALA A 172 -21.35 -4.28 -15.54
CA ALA A 172 -20.94 -3.93 -16.90
C ALA A 172 -20.90 -5.17 -17.78
N LEU A 173 -21.54 -5.10 -18.95
CA LEU A 173 -21.58 -6.19 -19.92
C LEU A 173 -20.90 -5.74 -21.21
N ASP A 174 -19.81 -6.40 -21.58
CA ASP A 174 -19.07 -6.15 -22.81
C ASP A 174 -18.49 -7.46 -23.38
N ASP A 175 -18.76 -7.74 -24.64
CA ASP A 175 -18.24 -8.92 -25.34
C ASP A 175 -16.71 -8.89 -25.49
N ALA A 176 -16.08 -7.73 -25.30
CA ALA A 176 -14.61 -7.60 -25.26
C ALA A 176 -13.97 -8.42 -24.13
N TYR A 177 -14.72 -8.77 -23.07
CA TYR A 177 -14.23 -9.63 -21.99
C TYR A 177 -14.12 -11.11 -22.39
N GLY A 178 -14.71 -11.53 -23.51
CA GLY A 178 -14.65 -12.91 -23.98
C GLY A 178 -15.31 -13.89 -22.99
N ASP A 179 -14.52 -14.67 -22.26
CA ASP A 179 -14.98 -15.61 -21.23
C ASP A 179 -14.62 -15.17 -19.79
N GLU A 180 -13.96 -14.03 -19.64
CA GLU A 180 -13.46 -13.50 -18.37
C GLU A 180 -14.54 -12.71 -17.63
N VAL A 181 -14.63 -12.93 -16.31
CA VAL A 181 -15.36 -12.05 -15.40
C VAL A 181 -14.37 -11.39 -14.47
N ARG A 182 -14.48 -10.07 -14.35
CA ARG A 182 -13.70 -9.24 -13.44
C ARG A 182 -14.62 -8.71 -12.35
N VAL A 183 -14.19 -8.87 -11.11
CA VAL A 183 -14.86 -8.31 -9.93
C VAL A 183 -13.91 -7.32 -9.28
N THR A 184 -14.40 -6.11 -9.06
CA THR A 184 -13.68 -5.06 -8.33
C THR A 184 -14.46 -4.72 -7.08
N VAL A 185 -13.78 -4.72 -5.94
CA VAL A 185 -14.36 -4.41 -4.64
C VAL A 185 -13.63 -3.20 -4.06
N ILE A 186 -14.39 -2.17 -3.69
CA ILE A 186 -13.90 -1.03 -2.94
C ILE A 186 -14.62 -1.06 -1.59
N ALA A 187 -13.87 -1.33 -0.53
CA ALA A 187 -14.37 -1.35 0.83
C ALA A 187 -13.96 -0.05 1.52
N ALA A 188 -14.87 0.59 2.26
CA ALA A 188 -14.64 1.89 2.88
C ALA A 188 -15.39 2.00 4.21
N GLY A 189 -15.00 3.00 5.01
CA GLY A 189 -15.59 3.21 6.32
C GLY A 189 -15.18 2.12 7.29
N PHE A 190 -13.86 1.89 7.40
CA PHE A 190 -13.31 1.01 8.43
C PHE A 190 -13.38 1.72 9.78
N ASP A 191 -13.67 0.96 10.84
CA ASP A 191 -13.54 1.50 12.20
C ASP A 191 -12.10 1.99 12.39
N PRO A 192 -11.90 3.20 12.94
CA PRO A 192 -10.56 3.65 13.25
C PRO A 192 -9.94 2.60 14.17
N VAL A 193 -8.81 2.03 13.76
CA VAL A 193 -7.96 1.25 14.67
C VAL A 193 -7.66 2.21 15.80
N ALA A 194 -8.35 2.01 16.93
CA ALA A 194 -8.02 2.71 18.15
C ALA A 194 -6.55 2.38 18.37
N ALA A 195 -5.68 3.37 18.14
CA ALA A 195 -4.38 3.35 18.75
C ALA A 195 -4.67 2.96 20.19
N GLN A 196 -4.22 1.78 20.58
CA GLN A 196 -4.18 1.41 21.98
C GLN A 196 -3.24 2.44 22.59
N ASP A 197 -3.83 3.55 23.02
CA ASP A 197 -3.26 4.41 24.03
C ASP A 197 -3.06 3.48 25.22
N ASP A 198 -1.85 2.97 25.31
CA ASP A 198 -1.28 2.35 26.49
C ASP A 198 -1.13 3.48 27.55
N ASP A 199 -2.24 4.12 27.90
CA ASP A 199 -2.37 5.05 29.02
C ASP A 199 -2.44 4.22 30.31
N THR A 200 -1.39 3.45 30.55
CA THR A 200 -1.02 3.07 31.90
C THR A 200 -0.32 4.26 32.56
N GLN A 201 -1.05 5.37 32.69
CA GLN A 201 -0.80 6.38 33.70
C GLN A 201 -0.99 5.73 35.07
N SER A 202 0.04 5.04 35.52
CA SER A 202 0.25 4.70 36.91
C SER A 202 0.45 6.01 37.65
N THR A 203 -0.65 6.59 38.13
CA THR A 203 -0.65 7.71 39.06
C THR A 203 0.16 7.32 40.28
N VAL A 204 1.35 7.91 40.38
CA VAL A 204 2.23 7.83 41.54
C VAL A 204 1.54 8.55 42.70
N THR A 205 0.95 7.82 43.63
CA THR A 205 0.66 8.35 44.97
C THR A 205 1.91 8.22 45.85
N PRO A 206 2.50 9.31 46.34
CA PRO A 206 3.57 9.22 47.32
C PRO A 206 2.97 8.88 48.69
N VAL A 207 3.19 7.66 49.17
CA VAL A 207 2.89 7.26 50.54
C VAL A 207 3.99 7.81 51.45
N VAL A 208 3.62 8.70 52.37
CA VAL A 208 4.49 9.20 53.45
C VAL A 208 4.53 8.15 54.57
N PRO A 209 5.70 7.60 54.96
CA PRO A 209 5.80 6.77 56.16
C PRO A 209 6.15 7.64 57.38
N THR A 210 5.24 7.67 58.34
CA THR A 210 5.47 8.14 59.72
C THR A 210 6.50 7.24 60.43
N ALA A 211 7.40 7.88 61.18
CA ALA A 211 8.46 7.26 61.96
C ALA A 211 7.95 6.35 63.09
N ALA A 212 8.64 5.21 63.27
CA ALA A 212 8.64 4.42 64.50
C ALA A 212 10.04 3.82 64.76
N ASP A 213 10.41 3.81 66.04
CA ASP A 213 11.66 3.57 66.79
C ASP A 213 12.85 2.73 66.23
N PRO A 214 14.07 2.96 66.80
CA PRO A 214 15.32 2.35 66.34
C PRO A 214 15.56 0.96 66.96
N ALA A 215 15.72 -0.05 66.10
CA ALA A 215 16.27 -1.34 66.48
C ALA A 215 17.73 -1.46 66.01
N THR A 216 18.59 -1.85 66.93
CA THR A 216 20.04 -2.10 66.83
C THR A 216 20.50 -2.85 65.56
N PRO A 217 21.64 -2.46 64.96
CA PRO A 217 22.18 -3.16 63.80
C PRO A 217 22.93 -4.43 64.23
N VAL A 218 22.50 -5.58 63.70
CA VAL A 218 23.27 -6.83 63.74
C VAL A 218 24.16 -6.85 62.50
N ALA A 219 25.49 -6.87 62.73
CA ALA A 219 26.50 -6.88 61.69
C ALA A 219 26.44 -8.18 60.85
N GLN A 220 26.44 -8.04 59.53
CA GLN A 220 26.62 -9.15 58.58
C GLN A 220 27.95 -8.97 57.84
N PRO A 221 28.75 -10.04 57.59
CA PRO A 221 30.14 -9.92 57.16
C PRO A 221 30.28 -9.57 55.67
N ALA A 222 31.28 -8.75 55.36
CA ALA A 222 31.69 -8.39 54.00
C ALA A 222 32.31 -9.59 53.25
N PRO A 223 32.00 -9.79 51.95
CA PRO A 223 32.85 -10.56 51.05
C PRO A 223 34.05 -9.72 50.58
N ALA A 224 35.21 -10.37 50.51
CA ALA A 224 36.51 -9.79 50.16
C ALA A 224 36.60 -9.26 48.70
N PRO A 225 37.51 -8.32 48.41
CA PRO A 225 37.79 -7.87 47.04
C PRO A 225 38.59 -8.92 46.27
N ALA A 226 38.14 -9.25 45.06
CA ALA A 226 38.91 -10.03 44.10
C ALA A 226 40.07 -9.18 43.50
N PRO A 227 41.23 -9.78 43.19
CA PRO A 227 42.42 -9.06 42.72
C PRO A 227 42.30 -8.59 41.27
N ALA A 228 42.86 -7.40 41.03
CA ALA A 228 42.99 -6.77 39.72
C ALA A 228 43.82 -7.63 38.75
N ALA A 229 43.25 -7.94 37.59
CA ALA A 229 43.96 -8.52 36.46
C ALA A 229 44.52 -7.40 35.56
N GLN A 230 45.81 -7.51 35.24
CA GLN A 230 46.55 -6.64 34.32
C GLN A 230 46.01 -6.75 32.88
N PRO A 231 46.11 -5.68 32.05
CA PRO A 231 45.79 -5.79 30.63
C PRO A 231 46.88 -6.54 29.89
N ALA A 232 46.54 -7.69 29.31
CA ALA A 232 47.35 -8.37 28.31
C ALA A 232 47.15 -7.71 26.94
N ALA A 233 48.26 -7.35 26.30
CA ALA A 233 48.31 -6.86 24.93
C ALA A 233 47.86 -7.96 23.96
N THR A 234 46.98 -7.61 23.02
CA THR A 234 46.67 -8.43 21.84
C THR A 234 46.75 -7.60 20.57
N ALA A 235 47.32 -8.25 19.56
CA ALA A 235 47.92 -7.69 18.37
C ALA A 235 46.92 -7.10 17.36
N GLN A 236 47.33 -6.03 16.69
CA GLN A 236 46.73 -5.55 15.45
C GLN A 236 47.20 -6.43 14.27
N PRO A 237 46.32 -6.93 13.40
CA PRO A 237 46.72 -7.35 12.06
C PRO A 237 46.75 -6.13 11.13
N ALA A 238 47.93 -5.85 10.58
CA ALA A 238 48.13 -4.92 9.49
C ALA A 238 47.56 -5.51 8.19
N PHE A 239 46.67 -4.77 7.52
CA PHE A 239 46.30 -5.03 6.13
C PHE A 239 47.05 -4.05 5.22
N THR A 240 47.95 -4.60 4.42
CA THR A 240 48.62 -3.97 3.28
C THR A 240 47.71 -4.01 2.05
N PRO A 241 47.60 -2.92 1.26
CA PRO A 241 46.93 -3.00 -0.04
C PRO A 241 47.89 -3.64 -1.06
N ALA A 242 47.47 -4.76 -1.64
CA ALA A 242 48.16 -5.37 -2.77
C ALA A 242 47.82 -4.58 -4.05
N ILE A 243 48.87 -4.01 -4.65
CA ILE A 243 48.86 -3.43 -5.99
C ILE A 243 49.36 -4.55 -6.91
N SER A 244 48.52 -5.05 -7.81
CA SER A 244 48.93 -5.56 -9.12
C SER A 244 47.74 -6.11 -9.92
N ASP A 245 47.46 -5.38 -10.99
CA ASP A 245 47.40 -5.87 -12.38
C ASP A 245 46.27 -6.83 -12.78
N SER A 246 45.34 -6.30 -13.57
CA SER A 246 44.53 -7.07 -14.53
C SER A 246 43.96 -6.14 -15.61
N ALA A 247 44.69 -6.07 -16.71
CA ALA A 247 44.21 -6.13 -18.10
C ALA A 247 42.89 -5.40 -18.42
N SER A 248 43.06 -4.22 -19.00
CA SER A 248 42.13 -3.60 -19.94
C SER A 248 41.74 -4.54 -21.09
N LEU A 249 40.43 -4.74 -21.28
CA LEU A 249 39.85 -5.22 -22.53
C LEU A 249 39.02 -4.07 -23.15
N PRO A 250 39.22 -3.72 -24.43
CA PRO A 250 38.42 -2.71 -25.11
C PRO A 250 37.06 -3.30 -25.49
N PHE A 251 35.98 -2.65 -25.04
CA PHE A 251 34.65 -2.88 -25.59
C PHE A 251 34.42 -1.88 -26.72
N ASP A 252 34.53 -2.35 -27.96
CA ASP A 252 34.02 -1.71 -29.16
C ASP A 252 32.49 -1.90 -29.19
N ASP A 253 31.73 -0.83 -29.03
CA ASP A 253 30.29 -0.78 -29.28
C ASP A 253 30.00 0.15 -30.47
N PRO A 254 29.64 -0.38 -31.66
CA PRO A 254 29.30 0.42 -32.82
C PRO A 254 27.78 0.63 -32.88
N THR A 255 27.19 1.36 -31.93
CA THR A 255 25.88 2.02 -32.09
C THR A 255 25.68 3.07 -31.01
N SER A 256 26.16 4.28 -31.30
CA SER A 256 25.77 5.51 -30.60
C SER A 256 26.00 6.69 -31.54
N ALA A 257 25.09 6.86 -32.49
CA ALA A 257 25.00 8.07 -33.31
C ALA A 257 23.90 8.97 -32.75
N HIS A 258 24.17 9.62 -31.61
CA HIS A 258 23.44 10.82 -31.22
C HIS A 258 24.35 12.03 -31.49
N PRO A 259 23.91 13.02 -32.29
CA PRO A 259 24.73 14.18 -32.56
C PRO A 259 24.89 15.00 -31.27
N ASN A 260 26.14 15.13 -30.82
CA ASN A 260 26.55 16.09 -29.80
C ASN A 260 26.26 17.51 -30.31
N ILE A 261 25.24 18.16 -29.75
CA ILE A 261 25.01 19.59 -29.97
C ILE A 261 26.06 20.33 -29.14
N ALA A 262 27.04 20.90 -29.85
CA ALA A 262 28.07 21.74 -29.28
C ALA A 262 27.46 22.98 -28.61
N VAL A 263 27.88 23.23 -27.38
CA VAL A 263 27.68 24.49 -26.66
C VAL A 263 28.59 25.53 -27.30
N ASN A 264 28.07 26.28 -28.28
CA ASN A 264 28.44 27.65 -28.62
C ASN A 264 27.72 28.09 -29.91
N ASP A 265 26.62 28.84 -29.77
CA ASP A 265 26.24 29.86 -30.77
C ASP A 265 25.46 30.99 -30.05
N PRO A 266 25.90 32.26 -30.14
CA PRO A 266 25.20 33.39 -29.54
C PRO A 266 24.20 33.98 -30.55
N ALA A 267 22.97 34.20 -30.08
CA ALA A 267 21.83 34.83 -30.76
C ALA A 267 20.92 33.91 -31.59
N GLY A 268 19.64 33.84 -31.20
CA GLY A 268 18.56 33.32 -32.04
C GLY A 268 17.44 32.63 -31.27
N ASP A 269 16.56 33.44 -30.67
CA ASP A 269 15.12 33.22 -30.49
C ASP A 269 14.62 31.77 -30.27
N LEU A 270 14.34 31.40 -29.01
CA LEU A 270 13.63 30.17 -28.66
C LEU A 270 12.12 30.46 -28.67
N ASP A 271 11.41 29.98 -29.70
CA ASP A 271 9.95 30.06 -29.79
C ASP A 271 9.30 29.20 -28.69
N ILE A 272 8.79 29.86 -27.64
CA ILE A 272 7.98 29.22 -26.60
C ILE A 272 6.53 29.14 -27.12
N PRO A 273 5.93 27.94 -27.20
CA PRO A 273 4.54 27.78 -27.65
C PRO A 273 3.54 28.40 -26.65
N ASP A 274 2.47 29.00 -27.19
CA ASP A 274 1.53 29.90 -26.47
C ASP A 274 0.79 29.29 -25.27
N PHE A 275 0.81 27.97 -25.06
CA PHE A 275 0.20 27.37 -23.87
C PHE A 275 1.05 27.48 -22.60
N LEU A 276 2.29 27.96 -22.71
CA LEU A 276 3.23 28.23 -21.61
C LEU A 276 3.46 29.73 -21.35
N ARG A 277 2.63 30.60 -21.93
CA ARG A 277 2.57 32.04 -21.59
C ARG A 277 1.47 32.36 -20.60
#